data_AF-A0A523JUM8-F1
#
_entry.id   AF-A0A523JUM8-F1
#
_cell.length_a   1.000
_cell.length_b   1.000
_cell.length_c   1.000
_cell.angle_alpha   90.00
_cell.angle_beta   90.00
_cell.angle_gamma   90.00
#
_symmetry.space_group_name_H-M   'P 1'
#
loop_
_entity.id
_entity.type
_entity.pdbx_description
1 polymer ?
#
loop_
_entity_poly.entity_id
_entity_poly.type
_entity_poly.pdbx_seq_one_letter_code
_entity_poly.pdbx_strand_id
1 'polypeptide(L)'
;MQAKLTALTIRSLRAGDKPYEVVDIDLKGFLLRVQPSGVMTYYFSYRNNQGRRARYRIGKHGTVSPARARDEALNLSARVIAGEDIQAKKKEERAAAQAAKSQTLSGFIEHQYGPWALSQRKTGEATLARLRSNFNY
;
A
#
# COMPACT_ATOMS: atom_id res chain seq x y z
N MET A 1 6.56 -1.49 23.02
CA MET A 1 6.44 -0.42 24.03
C MET A 1 5.13 0.33 23.81
N GLN A 2 4.58 0.97 24.85
CA GLN A 2 3.44 1.90 24.71
C GLN A 2 3.89 3.33 25.00
N ALA A 3 3.51 4.28 24.15
CA ALA A 3 3.77 5.69 24.35
C ALA A 3 2.81 6.53 23.48
N LYS A 4 2.52 7.76 23.89
CA LYS A 4 1.77 8.70 23.03
C LYS A 4 2.64 9.07 21.82
N LEU A 5 2.20 8.74 20.61
CA LEU A 5 2.91 9.03 19.37
C LEU A 5 2.67 10.48 18.97
N THR A 6 3.57 11.35 19.41
CA THR A 6 3.65 12.78 19.06
C THR A 6 4.91 13.04 18.25
N ALA A 7 5.02 14.21 17.63
CA ALA A 7 6.23 14.57 16.89
C ALA A 7 7.50 14.51 17.76
N LEU A 8 7.39 14.92 19.04
CA LEU A 8 8.50 14.90 19.99
C LEU A 8 8.92 13.48 20.36
N THR A 9 7.96 12.63 20.71
CA THR A 9 8.25 11.24 21.10
C THR A 9 8.79 10.43 19.94
N ILE A 10 8.34 10.69 18.71
CA ILE A 10 8.86 10.00 17.52
C ILE A 10 10.30 10.44 17.23
N ARG A 11 10.65 11.73 17.43
CA ARG A 11 12.00 12.25 17.22
C ARG A 11 13.03 11.66 18.20
N SER A 12 12.61 11.29 19.41
CA SER A 12 13.49 10.65 20.39
C SER A 12 13.71 9.16 20.15
N LEU A 13 12.91 8.52 19.28
CA LEU A 13 13.11 7.11 18.92
C LEU A 13 14.43 6.92 18.16
N ARG A 14 15.10 5.81 18.46
CA ARG A 14 16.37 5.41 17.85
C ARG A 14 16.24 3.98 17.37
N ALA A 15 16.83 3.69 16.22
CA ALA A 15 16.93 2.31 15.75
C ALA A 15 17.74 1.49 16.77
N GLY A 16 17.23 0.31 17.11
CA GLY A 16 17.97 -0.69 17.86
C GLY A 16 18.35 -1.86 16.97
N ASP A 17 19.03 -2.86 17.53
CA ASP A 17 19.52 -4.04 16.78
C ASP A 17 18.38 -4.89 16.19
N LYS A 18 17.19 -4.81 16.78
CA LYS A 18 15.98 -5.54 16.36
C LYS A 18 14.82 -4.57 16.11
N PRO A 19 13.92 -4.89 15.15
CA PRO A 19 12.73 -4.08 14.93
C PRO A 19 11.85 -4.08 16.16
N TYR A 20 11.33 -2.90 16.51
CA TYR A 20 10.42 -2.75 17.64
C TYR A 20 9.21 -1.89 17.27
N GLU A 21 8.15 -2.04 18.06
CA GLU A 21 6.87 -1.37 17.86
C GLU A 21 6.53 -0.51 19.07
N VAL A 22 6.08 0.71 18.77
CA VAL A 22 5.57 1.68 19.75
C VAL A 22 4.07 1.84 19.47
N VAL A 23 3.24 1.40 20.42
CA VAL A 23 1.79 1.47 20.31
C VAL A 23 1.31 2.75 20.97
N ASP A 24 0.41 3.47 20.29
CA ASP A 24 -0.21 4.68 20.81
C ASP A 24 -1.16 4.35 21.97
N ILE A 25 -1.10 5.16 23.02
CA ILE A 25 -1.92 4.98 24.22
C ILE A 25 -3.34 5.57 24.07
N ASP A 26 -3.51 6.59 23.24
CA ASP A 26 -4.78 7.29 23.08
C ASP A 26 -5.60 6.63 21.96
N LEU A 27 -4.96 6.27 20.85
CA LEU A 27 -5.59 5.68 19.68
C LEU A 27 -5.29 4.19 19.59
N LYS A 28 -6.23 3.38 20.08
CA LYS A 28 -6.12 1.91 20.06
C LYS A 28 -5.85 1.40 18.64
N GLY A 29 -4.81 0.58 18.53
CA GLY A 29 -4.41 -0.02 17.26
C GLY A 29 -3.46 0.84 16.42
N PHE A 30 -3.32 2.13 16.70
CA PHE A 30 -2.30 2.96 16.05
C PHE A 30 -0.92 2.63 16.61
N LEU A 31 0.03 2.33 15.73
CA LEU A 31 1.38 1.97 16.13
C LEU A 31 2.41 2.45 15.12
N LEU A 32 3.62 2.70 15.61
CA LEU A 32 4.80 2.98 14.80
C LEU A 32 5.78 1.82 14.92
N ARG A 33 6.19 1.26 13.78
CA ARG A 33 7.25 0.25 13.70
C ARG A 33 8.56 0.91 13.30
N VAL A 34 9.59 0.73 14.12
CA VAL A 34 10.95 1.20 13.88
C VAL A 34 11.80 0.00 13.46
N GLN A 35 12.41 0.08 12.27
CA GLN A 35 13.34 -0.93 11.77
C GLN A 35 14.78 -0.62 12.22
N PRO A 36 15.67 -1.62 12.29
CA PRO A 36 17.10 -1.42 12.56
C PRO A 36 17.77 -0.47 11.55
N SER A 37 17.25 -0.39 10.32
CA SER A 37 17.69 0.57 9.30
C SER A 37 17.29 2.03 9.58
N GLY A 38 16.58 2.31 10.68
CA GLY A 38 16.03 3.63 10.98
C GLY A 38 14.72 3.95 10.25
N VAL A 39 14.24 3.06 9.36
CA VAL A 39 12.95 3.25 8.69
C VAL A 39 11.82 3.11 9.70
N MET A 40 11.05 4.19 9.87
CA MET A 40 9.86 4.22 10.71
C MET A 40 8.60 4.19 9.84
N THR A 41 7.66 3.31 10.15
CA THR A 41 6.41 3.15 9.39
C THR A 41 5.22 3.08 10.32
N TYR A 42 4.18 3.85 10.00
CA TYR A 42 2.91 3.85 10.71
C TYR A 42 2.00 2.72 10.25
N TYR A 43 1.36 2.06 11.21
CA TYR A 43 0.38 1.03 10.99
C TYR A 43 -0.85 1.25 11.86
N PHE A 44 -1.98 0.74 11.39
CA PHE A 44 -3.20 0.58 12.16
C PHE A 44 -3.51 -0.92 12.29
N SER A 45 -3.41 -1.45 13.50
CA SER A 45 -3.77 -2.82 13.84
C SER A 45 -5.22 -2.88 14.30
N TYR A 46 -6.00 -3.76 13.69
CA TYR A 46 -7.41 -3.92 14.00
C TYR A 46 -7.82 -5.39 13.91
N ARG A 47 -9.06 -5.69 14.31
CA ARG A 47 -9.69 -6.98 14.03
C ARG A 47 -10.65 -6.79 12.87
N ASN A 48 -10.54 -7.63 11.85
CA ASN A 48 -11.50 -7.62 10.75
C ASN A 48 -12.83 -8.26 11.19
N ASN A 49 -13.83 -8.22 10.31
CA ASN A 49 -15.16 -8.79 10.56
C ASN A 49 -15.12 -10.30 10.84
N GLN A 50 -14.05 -11.00 10.43
CA GLN A 50 -13.81 -12.42 10.70
C GLN A 50 -13.09 -12.66 12.04
N GLY A 51 -12.92 -11.63 12.88
CA GLY A 51 -12.27 -11.71 14.18
C GLY A 51 -10.73 -11.84 14.14
N ARG A 52 -10.13 -11.89 12.93
CA ARG A 52 -8.68 -12.03 12.72
C ARG A 52 -7.97 -10.69 12.88
N ARG A 53 -6.80 -10.72 13.49
CA ARG A 53 -5.93 -9.52 13.59
C ARG A 53 -5.34 -9.21 12.23
N ALA A 54 -5.55 -7.98 11.77
CA ALA A 54 -5.00 -7.44 10.53
C ALA A 54 -4.24 -6.14 10.81
N ARG A 55 -3.33 -5.79 9.91
CA ARG A 55 -2.53 -4.55 9.98
C ARG A 55 -2.66 -3.78 8.69
N TYR A 56 -3.06 -2.52 8.78
CA TYR A 56 -3.09 -1.59 7.66
C TYR A 56 -1.87 -0.69 7.69
N ARG A 57 -1.09 -0.68 6.60
CA ARG A 57 0.06 0.23 6.45
C ARG A 57 -0.46 1.62 6.05
N ILE A 58 -0.29 2.59 6.93
CA ILE A 58 -0.65 4.00 6.68
C ILE A 58 0.44 4.65 5.81
N GLY A 59 1.71 4.57 6.23
CA GLY A 59 2.80 5.16 5.47
C GLY A 59 4.11 5.26 6.23
N LYS A 60 5.18 5.66 5.52
CA LYS A 60 6.51 5.87 6.09
C LYS A 60 6.58 7.24 6.77
N HIS A 61 7.24 7.31 7.93
CA HIS A 61 7.59 8.57 8.56
C HIS A 61 8.49 9.41 7.64
N GLY A 62 8.22 10.70 7.55
CA GLY A 62 8.86 11.62 6.59
C GLY A 62 8.00 11.85 5.34
N THR A 63 7.38 10.80 4.79
CA THR A 63 6.34 10.94 3.75
C THR A 63 4.98 11.32 4.35
N VAL A 64 4.68 10.76 5.53
CA VAL A 64 3.47 11.07 6.29
C VAL A 64 3.88 11.69 7.62
N SER A 65 3.29 12.84 7.96
CA SER A 65 3.50 13.48 9.25
C SER A 65 2.82 12.69 10.37
N PRO A 66 3.30 12.76 11.62
CA PRO A 66 2.65 12.10 12.76
C PRO A 66 1.17 12.46 12.90
N ALA A 67 0.83 13.74 12.74
CA ALA A 67 -0.55 14.23 12.82
C ALA A 67 -1.43 13.58 11.74
N ARG A 68 -0.99 13.65 10.47
CA ARG A 68 -1.72 13.04 9.35
C ARG A 68 -1.86 11.53 9.49
N ALA A 69 -0.85 10.84 10.01
CA ALA A 69 -0.92 9.41 10.26
C ALA A 69 -1.95 9.06 11.33
N ARG A 70 -2.10 9.93 12.36
CA ARG A 70 -3.09 9.77 13.42
C ARG A 70 -4.51 10.03 12.91
N ASP A 71 -4.71 11.08 12.12
CA ASP A 71 -6.01 11.38 11.50
C ASP A 71 -6.44 10.24 10.57
N GLU A 72 -5.51 9.69 9.79
CA GLU A 72 -5.79 8.52 8.94
C GLU A 72 -6.14 7.29 9.77
N ALA A 73 -5.43 7.04 10.87
CA ALA A 73 -5.75 5.94 11.78
C ALA A 73 -7.15 6.11 12.42
N LEU A 74 -7.56 7.33 12.75
CA LEU A 74 -8.93 7.62 13.22
C LEU A 74 -9.97 7.31 12.13
N ASN A 75 -9.74 7.77 10.90
CA ASN A 75 -10.62 7.49 9.76
C ASN A 75 -10.74 5.99 9.49
N LEU A 76 -9.63 5.27 9.53
CA LEU A 76 -9.60 3.81 9.39
C LEU A 76 -10.38 3.15 10.54
N SER A 77 -10.23 3.62 11.78
CA SER A 77 -10.97 3.07 12.91
C SER A 77 -12.49 3.23 12.74
N ALA A 78 -12.96 4.38 12.26
CA ALA A 78 -14.37 4.62 11.99
C ALA A 78 -14.92 3.68 10.91
N ARG A 79 -14.15 3.46 9.82
CA ARG A 79 -14.53 2.52 8.75
C ARG A 79 -14.60 1.07 9.24
N VAL A 80 -13.65 0.64 10.08
CA VAL A 80 -13.71 -0.70 10.69
C VAL A 80 -14.94 -0.84 11.59
N ILE A 81 -15.27 0.18 12.38
CA ILE A 81 -16.46 0.19 13.24
C ILE A 81 -17.74 0.11 12.39
N ALA A 82 -17.77 0.78 11.24
CA ALA A 82 -18.86 0.67 10.26
C ALA A 82 -18.94 -0.71 9.55
N GLY A 83 -18.01 -1.63 9.84
CA GLY A 83 -18.00 -2.98 9.27
C GLY A 83 -17.33 -3.06 7.89
N GLU A 84 -16.60 -2.04 7.44
CA GLU A 84 -15.86 -2.11 6.17
C GLU A 84 -14.59 -2.98 6.29
N ASP A 85 -14.39 -3.91 5.35
CA ASP A 85 -13.08 -4.55 5.17
C ASP A 85 -12.16 -3.66 4.31
N ILE A 86 -11.42 -2.81 5.01
CA ILE A 86 -10.51 -1.81 4.41
C ILE A 86 -9.40 -2.46 3.56
N GLN A 87 -8.97 -3.69 3.90
CA GLN A 87 -7.94 -4.39 3.14
C GLN A 87 -8.49 -4.95 1.84
N ALA A 88 -9.69 -5.52 1.88
CA ALA A 88 -10.39 -5.98 0.69
C ALA A 88 -10.61 -4.82 -0.28
N LYS A 89 -11.16 -3.69 0.22
CA LYS A 89 -11.40 -2.49 -0.59
C LYS A 89 -10.12 -1.94 -1.23
N LYS A 90 -9.02 -1.86 -0.48
CA LYS A 90 -7.71 -1.45 -1.03
C LYS A 90 -7.20 -2.40 -2.12
N LYS A 91 -7.42 -3.71 -1.95
CA LYS A 91 -7.02 -4.72 -2.93
C LYS A 91 -7.86 -4.60 -4.20
N GLU A 92 -9.18 -4.41 -4.06
CA GLU A 92 -10.11 -4.19 -5.15
C GLU A 92 -9.78 -2.92 -5.93
N GLU A 93 -9.56 -1.79 -5.24
CA GLU A 93 -9.14 -0.53 -5.87
C GLU A 93 -7.83 -0.71 -6.66
N ARG A 94 -6.85 -1.42 -6.10
CA ARG A 94 -5.60 -1.71 -6.80
C ARG A 94 -5.82 -2.62 -8.02
N ALA A 95 -6.67 -3.63 -7.89
CA ALA A 95 -6.99 -4.53 -9.00
C ALA A 95 -7.75 -3.79 -10.11
N ALA A 96 -8.70 -2.94 -9.76
CA ALA A 96 -9.44 -2.09 -10.68
C ALA A 96 -8.51 -1.09 -11.39
N ALA A 97 -7.61 -0.43 -10.67
CA ALA A 97 -6.61 0.46 -11.26
C ALA A 97 -5.65 -0.28 -12.21
N GLN A 98 -5.31 -1.54 -11.90
CA GLN A 98 -4.50 -2.37 -12.79
C GLN A 98 -5.28 -2.80 -14.03
N ALA A 99 -6.53 -3.23 -13.86
CA ALA A 99 -7.41 -3.60 -14.96
C ALA A 99 -7.66 -2.41 -15.90
N ALA A 100 -7.89 -1.21 -15.36
CA ALA A 100 -8.07 0.02 -16.13
C ALA A 100 -6.87 0.34 -17.03
N LYS A 101 -5.64 0.06 -16.58
CA LYS A 101 -4.44 0.22 -17.43
C LYS A 101 -4.47 -0.74 -18.62
N SER A 102 -4.85 -1.99 -18.39
CA SER A 102 -4.95 -3.04 -19.42
C SER A 102 -6.21 -2.95 -20.30
N GLN A 103 -7.19 -2.12 -19.95
CA GLN A 103 -8.39 -1.86 -20.76
C GLN A 103 -8.15 -0.88 -21.91
N THR A 104 -6.99 -0.21 -21.95
CA THR A 104 -6.58 0.58 -23.11
C THR A 104 -5.92 -0.31 -24.16
N LEU A 105 -6.03 0.06 -25.44
CA LEU A 105 -5.36 -0.66 -26.53
C LEU A 105 -3.85 -0.75 -26.28
N SER A 106 -3.22 0.36 -25.86
CA SER A 106 -1.81 0.42 -25.48
C SER A 106 -1.48 -0.58 -24.38
N GLY A 107 -2.17 -0.51 -23.24
CA GLY A 107 -1.91 -1.38 -22.11
C GLY A 107 -2.18 -2.87 -22.38
N PHE A 108 -3.16 -3.21 -23.21
CA PHE A 108 -3.37 -4.58 -23.67
C PHE A 108 -2.20 -5.08 -24.52
N ILE A 109 -1.74 -4.26 -25.48
CA ILE A 109 -0.64 -4.65 -26.35
C ILE A 109 0.66 -4.80 -25.56
N GLU A 110 0.96 -3.88 -24.64
CA GLU A 110 2.21 -3.92 -23.87
C GLU A 110 2.24 -5.01 -22.81
N HIS A 111 1.15 -5.20 -22.07
CA HIS A 111 1.15 -6.05 -20.87
C HIS A 111 0.61 -7.47 -21.09
N GLN A 112 -0.12 -7.71 -22.17
CA GLN A 112 -0.74 -9.01 -22.41
C GLN A 112 -0.36 -9.60 -23.78
N TYR A 113 -0.63 -8.88 -24.86
CA TYR A 113 -0.43 -9.41 -26.21
C TYR A 113 1.04 -9.45 -26.63
N GLY A 114 1.82 -8.43 -26.33
CA GLY A 114 3.23 -8.32 -26.73
C GLY A 114 4.12 -9.43 -26.19
N PRO A 115 4.13 -9.70 -24.87
CA PRO A 115 4.90 -10.81 -24.30
C PRO A 115 4.49 -12.17 -24.90
N TRP A 116 3.20 -12.38 -25.14
CA TRP A 116 2.71 -13.60 -25.81
C TRP A 116 3.16 -13.66 -27.27
N ALA A 117 3.03 -12.57 -28.03
CA ALA A 117 3.40 -12.52 -29.44
C ALA A 117 4.89 -12.77 -29.66
N LEU A 118 5.75 -12.21 -28.81
CA LEU A 118 7.20 -12.43 -28.88
C LEU A 118 7.59 -13.87 -28.51
N SER A 119 6.89 -14.50 -27.56
CA SER A 119 7.20 -15.87 -27.14
C SER A 119 6.63 -16.96 -28.07
N GLN A 120 5.42 -16.74 -28.59
CA GLN A 120 4.67 -17.77 -29.34
C GLN A 120 4.71 -17.58 -30.85
N ARG A 121 5.06 -16.38 -31.35
CA ARG A 121 5.03 -16.08 -32.79
C ARG A 121 6.40 -15.66 -33.29
N LYS A 122 6.89 -16.37 -34.32
CA LYS A 122 8.13 -16.03 -35.04
C LYS A 122 8.15 -14.59 -35.60
N THR A 123 6.98 -14.04 -35.92
CA THR A 123 6.80 -12.68 -36.46
C THR A 123 6.24 -11.71 -35.41
N GLY A 124 6.33 -12.04 -34.13
CA GLY A 124 5.79 -11.22 -33.04
C GLY A 124 6.32 -9.79 -33.07
N GLU A 125 7.62 -9.62 -33.27
CA GLU A 125 8.28 -8.31 -33.29
C GLU A 125 7.81 -7.42 -34.45
N ALA A 126 7.76 -7.96 -35.68
CA ALA A 126 7.23 -7.26 -36.84
C ALA A 126 5.74 -6.88 -36.68
N THR A 127 4.98 -7.72 -35.98
CA THR A 127 3.56 -7.47 -35.70
C THR A 127 3.39 -6.32 -34.70
N LEU A 128 4.20 -6.31 -33.64
CA LEU A 128 4.20 -5.21 -32.67
C LEU A 128 4.65 -3.90 -33.28
N ALA A 129 5.66 -3.91 -34.16
CA ALA A 129 6.11 -2.72 -34.89
C ALA A 129 4.99 -2.09 -35.74
N ARG A 130 4.22 -2.91 -36.47
CA ARG A 130 3.05 -2.43 -37.24
C ARG A 130 1.94 -1.91 -36.34
N LEU A 131 1.70 -2.57 -35.21
CA LEU A 131 0.69 -2.08 -34.27
C LEU A 131 1.11 -0.70 -33.74
N ARG A 132 2.40 -0.49 -33.41
CA ARG A 132 2.91 0.80 -32.94
C ARG A 132 2.73 1.88 -33.99
N SER A 133 3.10 1.61 -35.24
CA SER A 133 3.01 2.59 -36.31
C SER A 133 1.57 2.97 -36.66
N ASN A 134 0.64 2.02 -36.64
CA ASN A 134 -0.75 2.25 -37.07
C ASN A 134 -1.64 2.84 -35.98
N PHE A 135 -1.40 2.47 -34.72
CA PHE A 135 -2.27 2.86 -33.61
C PHE A 135 -1.61 3.88 -32.67
N ASN A 136 -0.32 4.20 -32.89
CA ASN A 136 0.44 5.21 -32.17
C ASN A 136 0.22 5.16 -30.65
N TYR A 137 0.35 3.96 -30.10
CA TYR A 137 0.02 3.61 -28.72
C TYR A 137 1.24 3.62 -27.80
#